data_AF-W7FB83-F1
#
_entry.id   AF-W7FB83-F1
#
_cell.length_a   1.000
_cell.length_b   1.000
_cell.length_c   1.000
_cell.angle_alpha   90.00
_cell.angle_beta   90.00
_cell.angle_gamma   90.00
#
_symmetry.space_group_name_H-M   'P 1'
#
loop_
_entity.id
_entity.type
_entity.pdbx_description
1 polymer ?
#
loop_
_entity_poly.entity_id
_entity_poly.type
_entity_poly.pdbx_seq_one_letter_code
_entity_poly.pdbx_strand_id
1 'polypeptide(L)'
;MDSIREKINKLRNEKKMERNKLKELQNSYQEKNNKLNELNNLRDNYSKKMNHYFMERRSITVEMEEKKQQYRSFKLNQLQAKQQKIKEDRERKNLELEKQSLEKKLEDIDVLPYREELALIENMLAYLKKLQEEFKLEESKKQQNAAKKINGEVETNENKDDNKTKNENNNKKAKSKKDKQKTFKLDMNILCYFVTAGINPPVSFDEIDSCIQKLHEKKDMYEQKRDESVKNVETRREDLTNKIKVL
;
A
#
# COMPACT_ATOMS: atom_id res chain seq x y z
N MET A 1 72.77 123.08 25.05
CA MET A 1 71.95 122.59 23.92
C MET A 1 72.26 121.15 23.54
N ASP A 2 73.51 120.67 23.70
CA ASP A 2 73.92 119.33 23.25
C ASP A 2 73.41 118.17 24.12
N SER A 3 73.29 118.34 25.45
CA SER A 3 72.70 117.31 26.34
C SER A 3 71.22 117.01 26.02
N ILE A 4 70.47 118.02 25.58
CA ILE A 4 69.06 117.86 25.18
C ILE A 4 68.98 117.08 23.86
N ARG A 5 69.86 117.37 22.90
CA ARG A 5 69.95 116.63 21.63
C ARG A 5 70.32 115.16 21.85
N GLU A 6 71.24 114.88 22.76
CA GLU A 6 71.64 113.51 23.10
C GLU A 6 70.50 112.72 23.76
N LYS A 7 69.76 113.32 24.70
CA LYS A 7 68.56 112.71 25.30
C LYS A 7 67.46 112.46 24.28
N ILE A 8 67.23 113.38 23.35
CA ILE A 8 66.26 113.21 22.26
C ILE A 8 66.67 112.04 21.34
N ASN A 9 67.96 111.90 21.04
CA ASN A 9 68.44 110.78 20.23
C ASN A 9 68.33 109.42 20.95
N LYS A 10 68.57 109.37 22.27
CA LYS A 10 68.33 108.17 23.09
C LYS A 10 66.86 107.76 23.07
N LEU A 11 65.94 108.69 23.34
CA LEU A 11 64.49 108.44 23.29
C LEU A 11 64.01 108.02 21.90
N ARG A 12 64.57 108.59 20.82
CA ARG A 12 64.27 108.16 19.44
C ARG A 12 64.73 106.73 19.17
N ASN A 13 65.92 106.36 19.65
CA ASN A 13 66.45 105.01 19.51
C ASN A 13 65.63 104.00 20.34
N GLU A 14 65.29 104.33 21.58
CA GLU A 14 64.41 103.53 22.43
C GLU A 14 63.03 103.32 21.77
N LYS A 15 62.39 104.40 21.29
CA LYS A 15 61.13 104.31 20.55
C LYS A 15 61.24 103.43 19.30
N LYS A 16 62.36 103.49 18.58
CA LYS A 16 62.62 102.62 17.42
C LYS A 16 62.75 101.16 17.84
N MET A 17 63.46 100.88 18.93
CA MET A 17 63.62 99.54 19.49
C MET A 17 62.30 98.95 19.99
N GLU A 18 61.49 99.73 20.73
CA GLU A 18 60.16 99.32 21.18
C GLU A 18 59.21 99.07 20.01
N ARG A 19 59.24 99.93 18.98
CA ARG A 19 58.45 99.73 17.76
C ARG A 19 58.87 98.44 17.03
N ASN A 20 60.16 98.12 16.99
CA ASN A 20 60.64 96.88 16.39
C ASN A 20 60.19 95.66 17.21
N LYS A 21 60.31 95.69 18.54
CA LYS A 21 59.81 94.63 19.43
C LYS A 21 58.30 94.40 19.28
N LEU A 22 57.52 95.48 19.16
CA LEU A 22 56.07 95.38 18.94
C LEU A 22 55.76 94.72 17.59
N LYS A 23 56.49 95.06 16.53
CA LYS A 23 56.34 94.41 15.21
C LYS A 23 56.70 92.93 15.25
N GLU A 24 57.81 92.58 15.89
CA GLU A 24 58.23 91.18 16.07
C GLU A 24 57.18 90.37 16.84
N LEU A 25 56.61 90.95 17.90
CA LEU A 25 55.55 90.32 18.67
C LEU A 25 54.26 90.15 17.85
N GLN A 26 53.88 91.17 17.07
CA GLN A 26 52.72 91.11 16.17
C GLN A 26 52.90 90.02 15.09
N ASN A 27 54.08 89.95 14.47
CA ASN A 27 54.40 88.92 13.49
C ASN A 27 54.37 87.51 14.12
N SER A 28 54.98 87.34 15.30
CA SER A 28 54.96 86.05 16.02
C SER A 28 53.54 85.63 16.39
N TYR A 29 52.68 86.56 16.80
CA TYR A 29 51.28 86.28 17.08
C TYR A 29 50.52 85.85 15.83
N GLN A 30 50.73 86.54 14.70
CA GLN A 30 50.12 86.18 13.42
C GLN A 30 50.57 84.79 12.95
N GLU A 31 51.87 84.48 13.02
CA GLU A 31 52.41 83.17 12.66
C GLU A 31 51.82 82.04 13.53
N LYS A 32 51.75 82.25 14.85
CA LYS A 32 51.14 81.28 15.78
C LYS A 32 49.67 81.07 15.47
N ASN A 33 48.93 82.15 15.18
CA ASN A 33 47.50 82.06 14.86
C ASN A 33 47.27 81.35 13.52
N ASN A 34 48.11 81.60 12.51
CA ASN A 34 48.05 80.90 11.23
C ASN A 34 48.31 79.40 11.41
N LYS A 35 49.34 79.03 12.18
CA LYS A 35 49.65 77.64 12.50
C LYS A 35 48.52 76.96 13.29
N LEU A 36 47.89 77.68 14.21
CA LEU A 36 46.72 77.17 14.95
C LEU A 36 45.54 76.90 14.02
N ASN A 37 45.26 77.80 13.07
CA ASN A 37 44.21 77.61 12.07
C ASN A 37 44.49 76.41 11.16
N GLU A 38 45.74 76.21 10.73
CA GLU A 38 46.14 75.02 9.97
C GLU A 38 45.89 73.73 10.77
N LEU A 39 46.30 73.70 12.05
CA LEU A 39 46.07 72.55 12.93
C LEU A 39 44.58 72.26 13.15
N ASN A 40 43.76 73.31 13.32
CA ASN A 40 42.30 73.16 13.43
C ASN A 40 41.70 72.59 12.14
N ASN A 41 42.13 73.08 10.96
CA ASN A 41 41.70 72.55 9.67
C ASN A 41 42.09 71.07 9.50
N LEU A 42 43.30 70.68 9.90
CA LEU A 42 43.72 69.27 9.89
C LEU A 42 42.85 68.44 10.83
N ARG A 43 42.62 68.90 12.06
CA ARG A 43 41.77 68.22 13.04
C ARG A 43 40.37 67.98 12.49
N ASP A 44 39.76 69.00 11.90
CA ASP A 44 38.40 68.91 11.35
C ASP A 44 38.35 67.95 10.15
N ASN A 45 39.38 67.95 9.30
CA ASN A 45 39.50 67.01 8.19
C ASN A 45 39.62 65.56 8.70
N TYR A 46 40.48 65.29 9.68
CA TYR A 46 40.61 63.96 10.27
C TYR A 46 39.34 63.52 10.99
N SER A 47 38.68 64.41 11.73
CA SER A 47 37.41 64.14 12.39
C SER A 47 36.33 63.73 11.38
N LYS A 48 36.21 64.45 10.26
CA LYS A 48 35.30 64.11 9.17
C LYS A 48 35.61 62.74 8.55
N LYS A 49 36.88 62.47 8.24
CA LYS A 49 37.30 61.17 7.68
C LYS A 49 37.01 60.01 8.65
N MET A 50 37.31 60.21 9.93
CA MET A 50 37.07 59.19 10.96
C MET A 50 35.58 58.88 11.11
N ASN A 51 34.74 59.91 11.15
CA ASN A 51 33.28 59.73 11.17
C ASN A 51 32.76 59.02 9.93
N HIS A 52 33.29 59.36 8.75
CA HIS A 52 32.96 58.66 7.51
C HIS A 52 33.30 57.17 7.58
N TYR A 53 34.52 56.81 8.00
CA TYR A 53 34.89 55.39 8.15
C TYR A 53 34.05 54.66 9.20
N PHE A 54 33.64 55.32 10.29
CA PHE A 54 32.74 54.71 11.26
C PHE A 54 31.35 54.45 10.68
N MET A 55 30.82 55.39 9.89
CA MET A 55 29.54 55.21 9.20
C MET A 55 29.63 54.09 8.17
N GLU A 56 30.67 54.04 7.36
CA GLU A 56 30.90 52.97 6.37
C GLU A 56 31.02 51.61 7.05
N ARG A 57 31.83 51.50 8.11
CA ARG A 57 31.97 50.25 8.87
C ARG A 57 30.63 49.80 9.42
N ARG A 58 29.82 50.72 9.94
CA ARG A 58 28.47 50.41 10.42
C ARG A 58 27.57 49.93 9.30
N SER A 59 27.56 50.60 8.14
CA SER A 59 26.79 50.17 6.96
C SER A 59 27.17 48.76 6.54
N ILE A 60 28.46 48.50 6.36
CA ILE A 60 28.98 47.19 5.96
C ILE A 60 28.58 46.10 6.97
N THR A 61 28.64 46.41 8.27
CA THR A 61 28.26 45.45 9.31
C THR A 61 26.78 45.10 9.23
N VAL A 62 25.91 46.10 9.05
CA VAL A 62 24.45 45.90 8.90
C VAL A 62 24.15 45.10 7.64
N GLU A 63 24.72 45.48 6.50
CA GLU A 63 24.53 44.74 5.23
C GLU A 63 24.98 43.28 5.34
N MET A 64 26.10 43.02 6.01
CA MET A 64 26.59 41.67 6.29
C MET A 64 25.63 40.87 7.18
N GLU A 65 25.09 41.49 8.24
CA GLU A 65 24.12 40.87 9.14
C GLU A 65 22.83 40.50 8.38
N GLU A 66 22.31 41.42 7.57
CA GLU A 66 21.12 41.22 6.74
C GLU A 66 21.33 40.09 5.73
N LYS A 67 22.46 40.08 5.00
CA LYS A 67 22.80 39.02 4.05
C LYS A 67 22.92 37.66 4.75
N LYS A 68 23.54 37.61 5.93
CA LYS A 68 23.61 36.38 6.74
C LYS A 68 22.23 35.92 7.16
N GLN A 69 21.36 36.82 7.61
CA GLN A 69 19.98 36.49 7.99
C GLN A 69 19.18 35.97 6.79
N GLN A 70 19.26 36.64 5.64
CA GLN A 70 18.61 36.20 4.40
C GLN A 70 19.08 34.80 3.98
N TYR A 71 20.39 34.53 4.05
CA TYR A 71 20.93 33.21 3.73
C TYR A 71 20.43 32.13 4.69
N ARG A 72 20.40 32.41 6.00
CA ARG A 72 19.84 31.50 7.02
C ARG A 72 18.37 31.20 6.75
N SER A 73 17.55 32.22 6.50
CA SER A 73 16.13 32.06 6.18
C SER A 73 15.93 31.26 4.89
N PHE A 74 16.70 31.54 3.85
CA PHE A 74 16.67 30.78 2.60
C PHE A 74 16.98 29.30 2.82
N LYS A 75 18.04 28.99 3.58
CA LYS A 75 18.40 27.60 3.91
C LYS A 75 17.33 26.89 4.72
N LEU A 76 16.73 27.57 5.69
CA LEU A 76 15.63 27.03 6.50
C LEU A 76 14.40 26.73 5.63
N ASN A 77 13.98 27.70 4.81
CA ASN A 77 12.85 27.53 3.90
C ASN A 77 13.07 26.38 2.92
N GLN A 78 14.29 26.22 2.40
CA GLN A 78 14.62 25.12 1.49
C GLN A 78 14.54 23.75 2.18
N LEU A 79 14.96 23.67 3.45
CA LEU A 79 14.86 22.45 4.24
C LEU A 79 13.40 22.12 4.59
N GLN A 80 12.61 23.12 5.00
CA GLN A 80 11.18 22.96 5.24
C GLN A 80 10.43 22.51 3.98
N ALA A 81 10.71 23.12 2.82
CA ALA A 81 10.12 22.72 1.55
C ALA A 81 10.44 21.26 1.19
N LYS A 82 11.68 20.81 1.42
CA LYS A 82 12.07 19.40 1.21
C LYS A 82 11.32 18.46 2.16
N GLN A 83 11.22 18.80 3.44
CA GLN A 83 10.50 17.99 4.42
C GLN A 83 9.01 17.92 4.11
N GLN A 84 8.41 19.04 3.74
CA GLN A 84 7.00 19.13 3.36
C GLN A 84 6.73 18.27 2.13
N LYS A 85 7.57 18.35 1.09
CA LYS A 85 7.44 17.48 -0.09
C LYS A 85 7.54 15.99 0.25
N ILE A 86 8.50 15.61 1.10
CA ILE A 86 8.63 14.21 1.54
C ILE A 86 7.39 13.75 2.32
N LYS A 87 6.82 14.63 3.15
CA LYS A 87 5.60 14.33 3.91
C LYS A 87 4.40 14.15 2.98
N GLU A 88 4.21 15.07 2.04
CA GLU A 88 3.15 14.99 1.03
C GLU A 88 3.28 13.75 0.14
N ASP A 89 4.50 13.41 -0.31
CA ASP A 89 4.75 12.22 -1.13
C ASP A 89 4.43 10.93 -0.33
N ARG A 90 4.74 10.89 0.98
CA ARG A 90 4.37 9.78 1.85
C ARG A 90 2.86 9.68 2.06
N GLU A 91 2.19 10.80 2.30
CA GLU A 91 0.74 10.84 2.47
C GLU A 91 0.03 10.39 1.19
N ARG A 92 0.46 10.86 0.01
CA ARG A 92 -0.06 10.41 -1.29
C ARG A 92 0.13 8.91 -1.48
N LYS A 93 1.33 8.39 -1.21
CA LYS A 93 1.59 6.95 -1.33
C LYS A 93 0.74 6.13 -0.36
N ASN A 94 0.53 6.61 0.86
CA ASN A 94 -0.33 5.94 1.83
C ASN A 94 -1.79 5.91 1.37
N LEU A 95 -2.31 7.03 0.85
CA LEU A 95 -3.66 7.11 0.29
C LEU A 95 -3.82 6.18 -0.93
N GLU A 96 -2.82 6.13 -1.81
CA GLU A 96 -2.83 5.23 -2.96
C GLU A 96 -2.82 3.75 -2.52
N LEU A 97 -2.00 3.39 -1.55
CA LEU A 97 -1.98 2.02 -0.98
C LEU A 97 -3.30 1.67 -0.28
N GLU A 98 -3.89 2.62 0.44
CA GLU A 98 -5.19 2.43 1.08
C GLU A 98 -6.29 2.23 0.02
N LYS A 99 -6.30 3.06 -1.02
CA LYS A 99 -7.21 2.93 -2.16
C LYS A 99 -7.05 1.57 -2.83
N GLN A 100 -5.82 1.16 -3.17
CA GLN A 100 -5.56 -0.16 -3.76
C GLN A 100 -6.00 -1.31 -2.84
N SER A 101 -5.81 -1.18 -1.53
CA SER A 101 -6.28 -2.19 -0.57
C SER A 101 -7.81 -2.27 -0.53
N LEU A 102 -8.51 -1.14 -0.62
CA LEU A 102 -9.96 -1.08 -0.64
C LEU A 102 -10.53 -1.59 -1.97
N GLU A 103 -9.92 -1.24 -3.11
CA GLU A 103 -10.26 -1.75 -4.43
C GLU A 103 -10.10 -3.27 -4.49
N LYS A 104 -8.99 -3.81 -3.99
CA LYS A 104 -8.80 -5.27 -3.88
C LYS A 104 -9.87 -5.93 -3.00
N LYS A 105 -10.22 -5.32 -1.86
CA LYS A 105 -11.31 -5.83 -1.01
C LYS A 105 -12.67 -5.79 -1.71
N LEU A 106 -12.88 -4.82 -2.61
CA LEU A 106 -14.10 -4.72 -3.41
C LEU A 106 -14.14 -5.85 -4.47
N GLU A 107 -13.03 -6.13 -5.12
CA GLU A 107 -12.90 -7.26 -6.06
C GLU A 107 -13.11 -8.60 -5.35
N ASP A 108 -12.52 -8.78 -4.16
CA ASP A 108 -12.65 -10.00 -3.35
C ASP A 108 -14.11 -10.23 -2.87
N ILE A 109 -14.92 -9.17 -2.77
CA ILE A 109 -16.34 -9.28 -2.40
C ILE A 109 -17.19 -9.92 -3.50
N ASP A 110 -16.82 -9.76 -4.77
CA ASP A 110 -17.54 -10.37 -5.89
C ASP A 110 -17.30 -11.89 -6.00
N VAL A 111 -16.36 -12.43 -5.21
CA VAL A 111 -16.15 -13.87 -5.08
C VAL A 111 -17.27 -14.48 -4.24
N LEU A 112 -18.20 -15.17 -4.91
CA LEU A 112 -19.30 -15.88 -4.24
C LEU A 112 -18.76 -16.95 -3.28
N PRO A 113 -19.10 -16.89 -1.98
CA PRO A 113 -18.68 -17.89 -1.00
C PRO A 113 -19.38 -19.24 -1.27
N TYR A 114 -18.70 -20.33 -0.90
CA TYR A 114 -19.18 -21.71 -1.02
C TYR A 114 -19.45 -22.23 -2.45
N ARG A 115 -18.95 -21.52 -3.47
CA ARG A 115 -19.16 -21.89 -4.88
C ARG A 115 -18.59 -23.28 -5.21
N GLU A 116 -17.42 -23.61 -4.68
CA GLU A 116 -16.73 -24.88 -4.97
C GLU A 116 -17.44 -26.05 -4.28
N GLU A 117 -17.91 -25.84 -3.05
CA GLU A 117 -18.64 -26.82 -2.25
C GLU A 117 -20.00 -27.13 -2.87
N LEU A 118 -20.72 -26.12 -3.35
CA LEU A 118 -21.98 -26.31 -4.07
C LEU A 118 -21.75 -27.07 -5.38
N ALA A 119 -20.72 -26.72 -6.16
CA ALA A 119 -20.39 -27.41 -7.39
C ALA A 119 -20.01 -28.89 -7.15
N LEU A 120 -19.27 -29.18 -6.07
CA LEU A 120 -18.93 -30.55 -5.66
C LEU A 120 -20.19 -31.36 -5.35
N ILE A 121 -21.11 -30.80 -4.55
CA ILE A 121 -22.37 -31.46 -4.20
C ILE A 121 -23.24 -31.71 -5.44
N GLU A 122 -23.31 -30.74 -6.36
CA GLU A 122 -24.05 -30.91 -7.62
C GLU A 122 -23.47 -32.01 -8.51
N ASN A 123 -22.14 -32.10 -8.61
CA ASN A 123 -21.47 -33.19 -9.32
C ASN A 123 -21.76 -34.56 -8.69
N MET A 124 -21.77 -34.65 -7.36
CA MET A 124 -22.11 -35.88 -6.64
C MET A 124 -23.59 -36.27 -6.83
N LEU A 125 -24.51 -35.31 -6.78
CA LEU A 125 -25.93 -35.53 -7.05
C LEU A 125 -26.15 -36.02 -8.47
N ALA A 126 -25.47 -35.43 -9.46
CA ALA A 126 -25.55 -35.86 -10.85
C ALA A 126 -25.03 -37.29 -11.04
N TYR A 127 -23.94 -37.64 -10.34
CA TYR A 127 -23.40 -38.99 -10.36
C TYR A 127 -24.36 -40.02 -9.76
N LEU A 128 -24.94 -39.74 -8.59
CA LEU A 128 -25.89 -40.65 -7.93
C LEU A 128 -27.19 -40.81 -8.73
N LYS A 129 -27.67 -39.75 -9.41
CA LYS A 129 -28.82 -39.84 -10.32
C LYS A 129 -28.54 -40.77 -11.50
N LYS A 130 -27.36 -40.67 -12.13
CA LYS A 130 -26.95 -41.59 -13.21
C LYS A 130 -26.92 -43.04 -12.74
N LEU A 131 -26.35 -43.30 -11.56
CA LEU A 131 -26.36 -44.65 -10.96
C LEU A 131 -27.77 -45.18 -10.71
N GLN A 132 -28.70 -44.31 -10.27
CA GLN A 132 -30.10 -44.69 -10.04
C GLN A 132 -30.82 -45.01 -11.36
N GLU A 133 -30.55 -44.26 -12.43
CA GLU A 133 -31.09 -44.51 -13.77
C GLU A 133 -30.56 -45.82 -14.37
N GLU A 134 -29.25 -46.09 -14.24
CA GLU A 134 -28.62 -47.34 -14.67
C GLU A 134 -29.24 -48.56 -13.96
N PHE A 135 -29.48 -48.45 -12.66
CA PHE A 135 -30.14 -49.50 -11.88
C PHE A 135 -31.57 -49.78 -12.36
N LYS A 136 -32.37 -48.73 -12.59
CA LYS A 136 -33.75 -48.84 -13.10
C LYS A 136 -33.79 -49.46 -14.50
N LEU A 137 -32.84 -49.11 -15.36
CA LEU A 137 -32.68 -49.70 -16.71
C LEU A 137 -32.31 -51.18 -16.66
N GLU A 138 -31.44 -51.60 -15.73
CA GLU A 138 -31.10 -53.02 -15.54
C GLU A 138 -32.29 -53.86 -15.03
N GLU A 139 -33.08 -53.32 -14.11
CA GLU A 139 -34.28 -54.02 -13.59
C GLU A 139 -35.34 -54.19 -14.68
N SER A 140 -35.53 -53.16 -15.51
CA SER A 140 -36.46 -53.17 -16.66
C SER A 140 -36.07 -54.25 -17.69
N LYS A 141 -34.77 -54.41 -17.98
CA LYS A 141 -34.26 -55.43 -18.91
C LYS A 141 -34.35 -56.86 -18.34
N LYS A 142 -34.27 -57.03 -17.01
CA LYS A 142 -34.44 -58.35 -16.37
C LYS A 142 -35.90 -58.80 -16.33
N GLN A 143 -36.85 -57.89 -16.16
CA GLN A 143 -38.29 -58.21 -16.21
C GLN A 143 -38.75 -58.60 -17.64
N GLN A 144 -38.22 -57.97 -18.69
CA GLN A 144 -38.54 -58.34 -20.08
C GLN A 144 -37.96 -59.71 -20.52
N ASN A 145 -36.82 -60.12 -19.98
CA ASN A 145 -36.20 -61.42 -20.29
C ASN A 145 -36.77 -62.60 -19.49
N ALA A 146 -37.45 -62.34 -18.36
CA ALA A 146 -38.16 -63.36 -17.60
C ALA A 146 -39.49 -63.78 -18.27
N ALA A 147 -40.12 -62.89 -19.05
CA ALA A 147 -41.37 -63.17 -19.76
C ALA A 147 -41.21 -64.03 -21.04
N LYS A 148 -39.99 -64.20 -21.57
CA LYS A 148 -39.73 -64.97 -22.81
C LYS A 148 -39.33 -66.44 -22.58
N LYS A 149 -39.36 -66.96 -21.35
CA LYS A 149 -38.99 -68.35 -21.03
C LYS A 149 -40.18 -69.20 -20.57
N ILE A 150 -41.32 -69.11 -21.26
CA ILE A 150 -42.39 -70.11 -21.20
C ILE A 150 -42.89 -70.30 -22.62
N ASN A 151 -42.24 -71.19 -23.36
CA ASN A 151 -42.75 -72.01 -24.46
C ASN A 151 -41.52 -72.66 -25.09
N GLY A 152 -41.23 -73.87 -24.62
CA GLY A 152 -40.34 -74.76 -25.33
C GLY A 152 -41.10 -75.40 -26.48
N GLU A 153 -40.44 -75.52 -27.64
CA GLU A 153 -40.48 -76.77 -28.40
C GLU A 153 -39.19 -76.91 -29.21
N VAL A 154 -38.80 -78.17 -29.32
CA VAL A 154 -37.52 -78.76 -29.75
C VAL A 154 -37.46 -78.70 -31.29
N GLU A 155 -36.32 -78.53 -31.96
CA GLU A 155 -35.61 -79.68 -32.53
C GLU A 155 -34.20 -79.37 -33.04
N THR A 156 -33.42 -80.43 -32.88
CA THR A 156 -32.02 -80.72 -33.16
C THR A 156 -31.63 -80.62 -34.64
N ASN A 157 -30.37 -80.28 -34.91
CA ASN A 157 -29.59 -81.05 -35.89
C ASN A 157 -28.06 -80.93 -35.70
N GLU A 158 -27.44 -82.06 -35.99
CA GLU A 158 -26.11 -82.55 -35.63
C GLU A 158 -24.96 -81.94 -36.45
N ASN A 159 -23.74 -81.91 -35.90
CA ASN A 159 -22.60 -82.73 -36.37
C ASN A 159 -21.27 -82.39 -35.68
N LYS A 160 -20.63 -83.46 -35.11
CA LYS A 160 -19.20 -83.86 -35.11
C LYS A 160 -18.13 -82.86 -34.59
N ASP A 161 -17.10 -83.23 -33.82
CA ASP A 161 -16.50 -84.53 -33.50
C ASP A 161 -15.54 -84.38 -32.29
N ASP A 162 -15.35 -85.51 -31.58
CA ASP A 162 -14.16 -85.99 -30.84
C ASP A 162 -13.32 -85.08 -29.89
N ASN A 163 -13.40 -85.33 -28.57
CA ASN A 163 -12.54 -86.31 -27.84
C ASN A 163 -12.60 -86.15 -26.29
N LYS A 164 -13.01 -87.24 -25.62
CA LYS A 164 -12.54 -87.87 -24.35
C LYS A 164 -11.76 -86.99 -23.32
N THR A 165 -12.01 -86.99 -21.99
CA THR A 165 -12.33 -88.12 -21.08
C THR A 165 -12.66 -87.65 -19.64
N LYS A 166 -13.65 -88.33 -19.01
CA LYS A 166 -13.80 -88.77 -17.59
C LYS A 166 -14.01 -87.78 -16.41
N ASN A 167 -15.25 -87.84 -15.87
CA ASN A 167 -15.70 -88.18 -14.49
C ASN A 167 -14.93 -87.60 -13.27
N GLU A 168 -15.54 -87.14 -12.16
CA GLU A 168 -16.85 -87.42 -11.56
C GLU A 168 -17.12 -86.48 -10.35
N ASN A 169 -18.41 -86.25 -10.08
CA ASN A 169 -19.09 -86.09 -8.79
C ASN A 169 -18.96 -84.82 -7.90
N ASN A 170 -20.03 -84.01 -7.98
CA ASN A 170 -20.98 -83.69 -6.90
C ASN A 170 -20.45 -83.39 -5.48
N ASN A 171 -20.65 -82.15 -5.01
CA ASN A 171 -21.77 -81.90 -4.10
C ASN A 171 -22.11 -80.41 -3.91
N LYS A 172 -23.37 -80.09 -4.22
CA LYS A 172 -24.06 -78.85 -3.88
C LYS A 172 -24.23 -78.77 -2.36
N LYS A 173 -23.82 -77.66 -1.74
CA LYS A 173 -24.55 -77.08 -0.60
C LYS A 173 -25.21 -75.78 -1.06
N ALA A 174 -26.50 -75.90 -1.34
CA ALA A 174 -27.40 -74.79 -1.54
C ALA A 174 -27.41 -73.92 -0.28
N LYS A 175 -26.83 -72.72 -0.38
CA LYS A 175 -27.09 -71.63 0.57
C LYS A 175 -28.20 -70.78 -0.01
N SER A 176 -29.30 -70.73 0.73
CA SER A 176 -30.46 -69.85 0.58
C SER A 176 -30.16 -68.56 -0.21
N LYS A 177 -30.95 -68.29 -1.26
CA LYS A 177 -31.12 -66.94 -1.81
C LYS A 177 -31.73 -66.05 -0.71
N LYS A 178 -30.87 -65.50 0.16
CA LYS A 178 -31.11 -64.15 0.67
C LYS A 178 -30.94 -63.25 -0.54
N ASP A 179 -31.91 -62.38 -0.79
CA ASP A 179 -31.76 -61.26 -1.72
C ASP A 179 -30.44 -60.57 -1.40
N LYS A 180 -29.42 -60.86 -2.22
CA LYS A 180 -28.17 -60.13 -2.16
C LYS A 180 -28.49 -58.76 -2.71
N GLN A 181 -28.58 -57.77 -1.83
CA GLN A 181 -28.53 -56.37 -2.20
C GLN A 181 -27.47 -56.21 -3.29
N LYS A 182 -27.89 -55.70 -4.45
CA LYS A 182 -26.94 -55.39 -5.52
C LYS A 182 -25.99 -54.32 -4.96
N THR A 183 -24.70 -54.63 -4.98
CA THR A 183 -23.63 -53.70 -4.61
C THR A 183 -22.94 -53.21 -5.88
N PHE A 184 -22.52 -51.96 -5.92
CA PHE A 184 -21.70 -51.40 -7.00
C PHE A 184 -20.34 -50.96 -6.43
N LYS A 185 -19.34 -50.83 -7.31
CA LYS A 185 -18.01 -50.36 -6.94
C LYS A 185 -17.89 -48.88 -7.28
N LEU A 186 -17.44 -48.09 -6.32
CA LEU A 186 -17.11 -46.69 -6.50
C LEU A 186 -15.63 -46.53 -6.89
N ASP A 187 -15.35 -45.60 -7.80
CA ASP A 187 -13.98 -45.18 -8.11
C ASP A 187 -13.39 -44.38 -6.95
N MET A 188 -12.07 -44.42 -6.80
CA MET A 188 -11.32 -43.75 -5.74
C MET A 188 -11.53 -42.23 -5.78
N ASN A 189 -11.63 -41.62 -6.97
CA ASN A 189 -11.91 -40.19 -7.10
C ASN A 189 -13.29 -39.82 -6.55
N ILE A 190 -14.29 -40.66 -6.82
CA ILE A 190 -15.65 -40.48 -6.32
C ILE A 190 -15.68 -40.63 -4.79
N LEU A 191 -14.99 -41.64 -4.26
CA LEU A 191 -14.80 -41.81 -2.81
C LEU A 191 -14.19 -40.56 -2.17
N CYS A 192 -13.17 -39.95 -2.78
CA CYS A 192 -12.59 -38.70 -2.31
C CYS A 192 -13.61 -37.56 -2.28
N TYR A 193 -14.49 -37.45 -3.29
CA TYR A 193 -15.56 -36.42 -3.28
C TYR A 193 -16.52 -36.59 -2.10
N PHE A 194 -16.90 -37.82 -1.77
CA PHE A 194 -17.73 -38.11 -0.59
C PHE A 194 -17.04 -37.74 0.73
N VAL A 195 -15.75 -38.04 0.85
CA VAL A 195 -14.94 -37.66 2.03
C VAL A 195 -14.82 -36.14 2.15
N THR A 196 -14.50 -35.44 1.06
CA THR A 196 -14.40 -33.97 1.03
C THR A 196 -15.75 -33.31 1.35
N ALA A 197 -16.84 -33.88 0.83
CA ALA A 197 -18.19 -33.47 1.16
C ALA A 197 -18.67 -33.98 2.53
N GLY A 198 -17.84 -34.68 3.31
CA GLY A 198 -18.17 -35.20 4.65
C GLY A 198 -19.43 -36.07 4.71
N ILE A 199 -19.73 -36.79 3.63
CA ILE A 199 -20.89 -37.68 3.52
C ILE A 199 -20.39 -39.10 3.27
N ASN A 200 -20.93 -40.07 3.99
CA ASN A 200 -20.54 -41.47 3.75
C ASN A 200 -21.02 -41.92 2.37
N PRO A 201 -20.15 -42.54 1.56
CA PRO A 201 -20.51 -43.03 0.24
C PRO A 201 -21.54 -44.17 0.37
N PRO A 202 -22.53 -44.27 -0.54
CA PRO A 202 -23.48 -45.37 -0.55
C PRO A 202 -22.78 -46.68 -0.95
N VAL A 203 -23.00 -47.75 -0.19
CA VAL A 203 -22.40 -49.08 -0.48
C VAL A 203 -23.35 -50.02 -1.23
N SER A 204 -24.64 -49.66 -1.29
CA SER A 204 -25.69 -50.43 -1.97
C SER A 204 -26.68 -49.50 -2.67
N PHE A 205 -27.48 -50.03 -3.61
CA PHE A 205 -28.48 -49.22 -4.35
C PHE A 205 -29.60 -48.70 -3.43
N ASP A 206 -29.91 -49.40 -2.34
CA ASP A 206 -30.95 -48.99 -1.38
C ASP A 206 -30.54 -47.75 -0.57
N GLU A 207 -29.24 -47.49 -0.45
CA GLU A 207 -28.69 -46.34 0.28
C GLU A 207 -28.56 -45.08 -0.58
N ILE A 208 -28.72 -45.20 -1.90
CA ILE A 208 -28.56 -44.07 -2.83
C ILE A 208 -29.55 -42.95 -2.50
N ASP A 209 -30.82 -43.27 -2.25
CA ASP A 209 -31.85 -42.27 -1.96
C ASP A 209 -31.56 -41.54 -0.63
N SER A 210 -31.10 -42.27 0.40
CA SER A 210 -30.67 -41.67 1.67
C SER A 210 -29.43 -40.77 1.50
N CYS A 211 -28.50 -41.17 0.63
CA CYS A 211 -27.31 -40.38 0.32
C CYS A 211 -27.64 -39.09 -0.45
N ILE A 212 -28.56 -39.18 -1.43
CA ILE A 212 -29.11 -38.04 -2.16
C ILE A 212 -29.78 -37.05 -1.19
N GLN A 213 -30.57 -37.55 -0.23
CA GLN A 213 -31.22 -36.70 0.77
C GLN A 213 -30.19 -35.92 1.62
N LYS A 214 -29.14 -36.58 2.09
CA LYS A 214 -28.05 -35.92 2.84
C LYS A 214 -27.29 -34.89 2.01
N LEU A 215 -27.10 -35.14 0.71
CA LEU A 215 -26.50 -34.18 -0.21
C LEU A 215 -27.39 -32.96 -0.42
N HIS A 216 -28.72 -33.15 -0.50
CA HIS A 216 -29.67 -32.04 -0.56
C HIS A 216 -29.66 -31.20 0.71
N GLU A 217 -29.71 -31.81 1.89
CA GLU A 217 -29.60 -31.09 3.17
C GLU A 217 -28.29 -30.27 3.27
N LYS A 218 -27.19 -30.85 2.80
CA LYS A 218 -25.89 -30.17 2.80
C LYS A 218 -25.83 -29.05 1.76
N LYS A 219 -26.47 -29.23 0.59
CA LYS A 219 -26.65 -28.17 -0.41
C LYS A 219 -27.41 -26.98 0.19
N ASP A 220 -28.55 -27.25 0.82
CA ASP A 220 -29.41 -26.23 1.43
C ASP A 220 -28.65 -25.46 2.53
N MET A 221 -27.84 -26.16 3.34
CA MET A 221 -26.97 -25.52 4.34
C MET A 221 -25.96 -24.57 3.71
N TYR A 222 -25.28 -24.96 2.62
CA TYR A 222 -24.33 -24.09 1.94
C TYR A 222 -25.01 -22.94 1.19
N GLU A 223 -26.20 -23.15 0.63
CA GLU A 223 -27.01 -22.10 0.03
C GLU A 223 -27.47 -21.07 1.06
N GLN A 224 -27.95 -21.51 2.23
CA GLN A 224 -28.30 -20.61 3.34
C GLN A 224 -27.08 -19.79 3.80
N LYS A 225 -25.93 -20.42 4.01
CA LYS A 225 -24.69 -19.73 4.39
C LYS A 225 -24.22 -18.74 3.33
N ARG A 226 -24.38 -19.08 2.04
CA ARG A 226 -24.09 -18.19 0.93
C ARG A 226 -25.02 -16.98 0.96
N ASP A 227 -26.32 -17.19 1.10
CA ASP A 227 -27.32 -16.12 1.06
C ASP A 227 -27.20 -15.18 2.27
N GLU A 228 -26.88 -15.71 3.46
CA GLU A 228 -26.50 -14.91 4.64
C GLU A 228 -25.25 -14.07 4.39
N SER A 229 -24.24 -14.65 3.73
CA SER A 229 -23.03 -13.91 3.36
C SER A 229 -23.30 -12.84 2.31
N VAL A 230 -24.18 -13.09 1.35
CA VAL A 230 -24.55 -12.14 0.27
C VAL A 230 -25.29 -10.92 0.82
N LYS A 231 -26.19 -11.10 1.80
CA LYS A 231 -26.86 -9.97 2.47
C LYS A 231 -25.88 -9.03 3.17
N ASN A 232 -24.79 -9.59 3.72
CA ASN A 232 -23.72 -8.81 4.34
C ASN A 232 -22.73 -8.23 3.32
N VAL A 233 -22.75 -8.69 2.06
CA VAL A 233 -21.88 -8.23 0.99
C VAL A 233 -22.34 -6.91 0.41
N GLU A 234 -23.64 -6.70 0.19
CA GLU A 234 -24.15 -5.45 -0.39
C GLU A 234 -23.86 -4.23 0.50
N THR A 235 -24.14 -4.34 1.79
CA THR A 235 -23.80 -3.33 2.80
C THR A 235 -22.29 -3.06 2.86
N ARG A 236 -21.48 -4.12 2.83
CA ARG A 236 -20.02 -4.01 2.83
C ARG A 236 -19.47 -3.39 1.54
N ARG A 237 -20.11 -3.66 0.40
CA ARG A 237 -19.76 -3.07 -0.90
C ARG A 237 -20.05 -1.59 -0.93
N GLU A 238 -21.22 -1.17 -0.44
CA GLU A 238 -21.59 0.24 -0.29
C GLU A 238 -20.60 0.97 0.63
N ASP A 239 -20.28 0.40 1.79
CA ASP A 239 -19.33 0.97 2.74
C ASP A 239 -17.92 1.16 2.15
N LEU A 240 -17.41 0.14 1.44
CA LEU A 240 -16.09 0.24 0.79
C LEU A 240 -16.10 1.23 -0.36
N THR A 241 -17.16 1.25 -1.17
CA THR A 241 -17.32 2.22 -2.26
C THR A 241 -17.36 3.65 -1.72
N ASN A 242 -18.06 3.87 -0.61
CA ASN A 242 -18.12 5.18 0.05
C ASN A 242 -16.76 5.58 0.63
N LYS A 243 -16.00 4.65 1.23
CA LYS A 243 -14.63 4.92 1.71
C LYS A 243 -13.70 5.29 0.57
N ILE A 244 -13.76 4.61 -0.57
CA ILE A 244 -12.95 4.94 -1.75
C ILE A 244 -13.29 6.32 -2.32
N LYS A 245 -14.57 6.74 -2.27
CA LYS A 245 -14.99 8.08 -2.77
C LYS A 245 -14.55 9.24 -1.88
N VAL A 246 -14.30 8.98 -0.60
CA VAL A 246 -13.95 9.99 0.42
C VAL A 246 -12.42 10.18 0.54
N LEU A 247 -11.65 9.19 0.08
CA LEU A 247 -10.19 9.22 -0.03
C LEU A 247 -9.72 9.98 -1.28
#